data_AF-A0A356QKG8-F1
#
_entry.id   AF-A0A356QKG8-F1
#
_cell.length_a   1.000
_cell.length_b   1.000
_cell.length_c   1.000
_cell.angle_alpha   90.00
_cell.angle_beta   90.00
_cell.angle_gamma   90.00
#
_symmetry.space_group_name_H-M   'P 1'
#
loop_
_entity.id
_entity.type
_entity.pdbx_description
1 polymer ?
#
loop_
_entity_poly.entity_id
_entity_poly.type
_entity_poly.pdbx_seq_one_letter_code
_entity_poly.pdbx_strand_id
1 'polypeptide(L)'
;DVANGRTGHRISLQRFVLGVLLDDVLIQASERLVRMSRGRYQLVRREDPSKGNKASGLELDVADTYTGKNRPVATLSGGESFMAALSLALGLSDVVQAYAGGIQLDTLFIDEGFGSLDQDALDQA
;
A
#
# COMPACT_ATOMS: atom_id res chain seq x y z
N ASP A 1 -20.30 -18.92 -0.39
CA ASP A 1 -19.95 -19.28 1.00
C ASP A 1 -19.20 -18.22 1.79
N VAL A 2 -18.40 -17.34 1.19
CA VAL A 2 -17.76 -16.20 1.90
C VAL A 2 -18.76 -15.15 2.40
N ALA A 3 -19.90 -15.00 1.70
CA ALA A 3 -20.96 -14.05 2.06
C ALA A 3 -21.76 -14.42 3.33
N ASN A 4 -21.61 -15.65 3.84
CA ASN A 4 -22.39 -16.15 4.99
C ASN A 4 -21.73 -15.90 6.35
N GLY A 5 -20.54 -15.29 6.39
CA GLY A 5 -19.89 -14.88 7.65
C GLY A 5 -19.55 -16.03 8.62
N ARG A 6 -19.44 -17.27 8.13
CA ARG A 6 -19.14 -18.46 8.95
C ARG A 6 -17.64 -18.77 9.11
N THR A 7 -16.76 -18.02 8.46
CA THR A 7 -15.32 -18.01 8.76
C THR A 7 -15.08 -17.06 9.94
N GLY A 8 -14.25 -17.45 10.91
CA GLY A 8 -14.09 -16.82 12.24
C GLY A 8 -13.68 -15.33 12.28
N HIS A 9 -13.66 -14.63 11.15
CA HIS A 9 -13.52 -13.18 11.04
C HIS A 9 -14.80 -12.61 10.39
N ARG A 10 -15.67 -11.95 11.19
CA ARG A 10 -16.89 -11.28 10.68
C ARG A 10 -16.51 -10.03 9.87
N ILE A 11 -16.13 -10.20 8.62
CA ILE A 11 -15.86 -9.11 7.68
C ILE A 11 -17.15 -8.78 6.92
N SER A 12 -17.51 -7.49 6.81
CA SER A 12 -18.68 -7.07 6.01
C SER A 12 -18.39 -7.21 4.52
N LEU A 13 -19.43 -7.40 3.69
CA LEU A 13 -19.26 -7.44 2.23
C LEU A 13 -18.49 -6.22 1.69
N GLN A 14 -18.82 -5.03 2.17
CA GLN A 14 -18.09 -3.81 1.82
C GLN A 14 -16.58 -3.92 2.12
N ARG A 15 -16.21 -4.44 3.30
CA ARG A 15 -14.79 -4.63 3.64
C ARG A 15 -14.13 -5.71 2.80
N PHE A 16 -14.84 -6.78 2.50
CA PHE A 16 -14.33 -7.82 1.61
C PHE A 16 -13.99 -7.21 0.23
N VAL A 17 -14.91 -6.44 -0.35
CA VAL A 17 -14.69 -5.74 -1.63
C VAL A 17 -13.53 -4.76 -1.53
N LEU A 18 -13.47 -3.94 -0.47
CA LEU A 18 -12.35 -3.02 -0.26
C LEU A 18 -11.00 -3.74 -0.12
N GLY A 19 -10.99 -4.92 0.52
CA GLY A 19 -9.79 -5.74 0.65
C GLY A 19 -9.28 -6.24 -0.70
N VAL A 20 -10.18 -6.67 -1.59
CA VAL A 20 -9.84 -7.08 -2.96
C VAL A 20 -9.28 -5.90 -3.76
N LEU A 21 -9.95 -4.75 -3.73
CA LEU A 21 -9.47 -3.55 -4.42
C LEU A 21 -8.11 -3.07 -3.86
N LEU A 22 -7.92 -3.17 -2.55
CA LEU A 22 -6.64 -2.85 -1.93
C LEU A 22 -5.54 -3.80 -2.40
N ASP A 23 -5.81 -5.10 -2.54
CA ASP A 23 -4.81 -6.05 -3.05
C ASP A 23 -4.33 -5.67 -4.47
N ASP A 24 -5.24 -5.26 -5.35
CA ASP A 24 -4.88 -4.77 -6.70
C ASP A 24 -4.00 -3.51 -6.65
N VAL A 25 -4.32 -2.57 -5.75
CA VAL A 25 -3.52 -1.36 -5.52
C VAL A 25 -2.14 -1.72 -4.98
N LEU A 26 -2.05 -2.67 -4.06
CA LEU A 26 -0.78 -3.09 -3.45
C LEU A 26 0.15 -3.78 -4.46
N ILE A 27 -0.39 -4.48 -5.44
CA ILE A 27 0.40 -5.04 -6.55
C ILE A 27 1.10 -3.89 -7.32
N GLN A 28 0.31 -2.92 -7.81
CA GLN A 28 0.85 -1.80 -8.59
C GLN A 28 1.77 -0.87 -7.79
N ALA A 29 1.45 -0.66 -6.52
CA ALA A 29 2.28 0.12 -5.61
C ALA A 29 3.60 -0.59 -5.28
N SER A 30 3.57 -1.91 -5.06
CA SER A 30 4.77 -2.68 -4.73
C SER A 30 5.79 -2.69 -5.86
N GLU A 31 5.34 -2.75 -7.12
CA GLU A 31 6.26 -2.65 -8.27
C GLU A 31 7.07 -1.35 -8.24
N ARG A 32 6.45 -0.23 -7.87
CA ARG A 32 7.13 1.07 -7.74
C ARG A 32 8.02 1.10 -6.52
N LEU A 33 7.52 0.66 -5.36
CA LEU A 33 8.30 0.68 -4.13
C LEU A 33 9.55 -0.20 -4.24
N VAL A 34 9.47 -1.35 -4.92
CA VAL A 34 10.64 -2.20 -5.21
C VAL A 34 11.70 -1.42 -5.98
N ARG A 35 11.31 -0.62 -6.99
CA ARG A 35 12.28 0.18 -7.73
C ARG A 35 12.90 1.28 -6.88
N MET A 36 12.08 2.09 -6.20
CA MET A 36 12.54 3.22 -5.38
C MET A 36 13.41 2.77 -4.19
N SER A 37 13.09 1.61 -3.61
CA SER A 37 13.81 1.05 -2.45
C SER A 37 14.97 0.13 -2.83
N ARG A 38 15.36 0.07 -4.11
CA ARG A 38 16.43 -0.82 -4.62
C ARG A 38 16.22 -2.30 -4.27
N GLY A 39 14.97 -2.76 -4.36
CA GLY A 39 14.56 -4.14 -4.10
C GLY A 39 14.29 -4.47 -2.64
N ARG A 40 14.34 -3.48 -1.73
CA ARG A 40 14.22 -3.74 -0.30
C ARG A 40 12.78 -3.95 0.18
N TYR A 41 11.84 -3.14 -0.30
CA TYR A 41 10.49 -3.08 0.25
C TYR A 41 9.39 -3.42 -0.74
N GLN A 42 8.39 -4.15 -0.26
CA GLN A 42 7.11 -4.39 -0.93
C GLN A 42 5.98 -4.07 0.04
N LEU A 43 4.89 -3.48 -0.45
CA LEU A 43 3.69 -3.21 0.34
C LEU A 43 2.81 -4.46 0.37
N VAL A 44 2.44 -4.90 1.56
CA VAL A 44 1.61 -6.09 1.75
C VAL A 44 0.48 -5.81 2.71
N ARG A 45 -0.65 -6.48 2.51
CA ARG A 45 -1.76 -6.42 3.46
C ARG A 45 -1.44 -7.28 4.67
N ARG A 46 -1.74 -6.78 5.86
CA ARG A 46 -1.51 -7.53 7.10
C ARG A 46 -2.42 -8.76 7.17
N GLU A 47 -1.82 -9.92 7.41
CA GLU A 47 -2.52 -11.22 7.46
C GLU A 47 -3.34 -11.43 8.74
N ASP A 48 -2.86 -10.94 9.90
CA ASP A 48 -3.56 -10.99 11.19
C ASP A 48 -4.00 -9.59 11.61
N PRO A 49 -5.13 -9.09 11.08
CA PRO A 49 -5.61 -7.76 11.43
C PRO A 49 -6.12 -7.74 12.87
N SER A 50 -5.68 -6.73 13.62
CA SER A 50 -6.00 -6.56 15.05
C SER A 50 -7.49 -6.82 15.35
N LYS A 51 -7.79 -7.89 16.09
CA LYS A 51 -9.17 -8.28 16.44
C LYS A 51 -9.89 -7.12 17.14
N GLY A 52 -10.99 -6.67 16.55
CA GLY A 52 -11.85 -5.62 17.11
C GLY A 52 -11.58 -4.20 16.62
N ASN A 53 -10.56 -3.96 15.78
CA ASN A 53 -10.32 -2.62 15.24
C ASN A 53 -11.19 -2.33 14.02
N LYS A 54 -11.67 -1.08 13.86
CA LYS A 54 -12.44 -0.65 12.69
C LYS A 54 -11.64 -0.73 11.37
N ALA A 55 -10.32 -0.82 11.44
CA ALA A 55 -9.45 -1.01 10.28
C ALA A 55 -9.14 -2.49 9.94
N SER A 56 -9.74 -3.46 10.66
CA SER A 56 -9.43 -4.88 10.48
C SER A 56 -9.61 -5.32 9.01
N GLY A 57 -8.52 -5.82 8.41
CA GLY A 57 -8.47 -6.32 7.04
C GLY A 57 -7.96 -5.33 5.98
N LEU A 58 -7.62 -4.10 6.36
CA LEU A 58 -7.05 -3.06 5.48
C LEU A 58 -5.73 -2.47 6.03
N GLU A 59 -5.16 -3.09 7.06
CA GLU A 59 -3.88 -2.67 7.63
C GLU A 59 -2.73 -3.09 6.70
N LEU A 60 -1.69 -2.26 6.63
CA LEU A 60 -0.53 -2.46 5.76
C LEU A 60 0.72 -2.78 6.56
N ASP A 61 1.51 -3.70 6.04
CA ASP A 61 2.89 -3.94 6.42
C ASP A 61 3.80 -3.73 5.20
N VAL A 62 5.09 -3.63 5.45
CA VAL A 62 6.13 -3.75 4.44
C VAL A 62 6.86 -5.07 4.62
N ALA A 63 6.97 -5.84 3.55
CA ALA A 63 7.91 -6.96 3.49
C ALA A 63 9.32 -6.40 3.25
N ASP A 64 10.22 -6.57 4.22
CA ASP A 64 11.61 -6.13 4.13
C ASP A 64 12.50 -7.30 3.71
N THR A 65 12.98 -7.28 2.48
CA THR A 65 13.79 -8.35 1.90
C THR A 65 15.15 -8.51 2.57
N TYR A 66 15.66 -7.47 3.25
CA TYR A 66 16.94 -7.55 3.96
C TYR A 66 16.82 -8.32 5.27
N THR A 67 15.65 -8.24 5.92
CA THR A 67 15.40 -8.96 7.19
C THR A 67 14.59 -10.24 7.01
N GLY A 68 13.93 -10.40 5.87
CA GLY A 68 13.02 -11.51 5.58
C GLY A 68 11.72 -11.46 6.38
N LYS A 69 11.37 -10.29 6.94
CA LYS A 69 10.20 -10.12 7.83
C LYS A 69 9.28 -9.03 7.33
N ASN A 70 7.99 -9.21 7.63
CA ASN A 70 7.00 -8.14 7.50
C ASN A 70 7.05 -7.27 8.75
N ARG A 71 6.99 -5.95 8.58
CA ARG A 71 6.91 -5.00 9.69
C ARG A 71 5.85 -3.93 9.43
N PRO A 72 5.25 -3.35 10.48
CA PRO A 72 4.29 -2.26 10.31
C PRO A 72 4.89 -1.08 9.55
N VAL A 73 4.12 -0.50 8.64
CA VAL A 73 4.51 0.73 7.91
C VAL A 73 4.84 1.90 8.85
N ALA A 74 4.28 1.90 10.06
CA ALA A 74 4.59 2.88 11.12
C ALA A 74 6.05 2.83 11.62
N THR A 75 6.83 1.82 11.24
CA THR A 75 8.25 1.68 11.61
C THR A 75 9.22 2.19 10.54
N LEU A 76 8.70 2.68 9.41
CA LEU A 76 9.49 3.24 8.32
C LEU A 76 10.10 4.59 8.73
N SER A 77 11.30 4.88 8.23
CA SER A 77 11.88 6.23 8.33
C SER A 77 11.05 7.25 7.53
N GLY A 78 11.36 8.54 7.66
CA GLY A 78 10.69 9.60 6.89
C GLY A 78 10.75 9.34 5.38
N GLY A 79 11.95 9.02 4.87
CA GLY A 79 12.11 8.75 3.44
C GLY A 79 11.49 7.45 2.97
N GLU A 80 11.53 6.41 3.80
CA GLU A 80 10.86 5.14 3.50
C GLU A 80 9.33 5.31 3.46
N SER A 81 8.79 6.10 4.38
CA SER A 81 7.36 6.43 4.43
C SER A 81 6.93 7.23 3.20
N PHE A 82 7.77 8.18 2.76
CA PHE A 82 7.51 8.95 1.54
C PHE A 82 7.46 8.05 0.31
N MET A 83 8.46 7.18 0.10
CA MET A 83 8.49 6.24 -1.02
C MET A 83 7.26 5.32 -1.01
N ALA A 84 6.88 4.81 0.17
CA ALA A 84 5.70 3.97 0.33
C ALA A 84 4.40 4.72 0.00
N ALA A 85 4.24 5.95 0.50
CA ALA A 85 3.06 6.77 0.24
C ALA A 85 2.93 7.17 -1.24
N LEU A 86 4.04 7.60 -1.86
CA LEU A 86 4.08 7.95 -3.28
C LEU A 86 3.76 6.73 -4.15
N SER A 87 4.39 5.58 -3.86
CA SER A 87 4.11 4.33 -4.56
C SER A 87 2.64 3.92 -4.44
N LEU A 88 2.05 4.07 -3.25
CA LEU A 88 0.64 3.76 -3.00
C LEU A 88 -0.30 4.70 -3.76
N ALA A 89 -0.02 6.01 -3.77
CA ALA A 89 -0.82 6.98 -4.50
C ALA A 89 -0.82 6.72 -6.01
N LEU A 90 0.35 6.40 -6.57
CA LEU A 90 0.49 6.05 -7.98
C LEU A 90 -0.17 4.71 -8.31
N GLY A 91 0.00 3.69 -7.47
CA GLY A 91 -0.67 2.39 -7.64
C GLY A 91 -2.20 2.52 -7.57
N LEU A 92 -2.72 3.36 -6.69
CA LEU A 92 -4.15 3.66 -6.61
C LEU A 92 -4.64 4.35 -7.89
N SER A 93 -3.86 5.32 -8.39
CA SER A 93 -4.18 6.01 -9.65
C SER A 93 -4.29 5.02 -10.81
N ASP A 94 -3.32 4.11 -10.97
CA ASP A 94 -3.34 3.11 -12.05
C ASP A 94 -4.58 2.21 -11.98
N VAL A 95 -4.91 1.71 -10.78
CA VAL A 95 -6.08 0.86 -10.57
C VAL A 95 -7.36 1.63 -10.86
N VAL A 96 -7.50 2.87 -10.40
CA VAL A 96 -8.67 3.71 -10.70
C VAL A 96 -8.80 3.96 -12.19
N GLN A 97 -7.71 4.26 -12.90
CA GLN A 97 -7.71 4.47 -14.35
C GLN A 97 -8.16 3.21 -15.10
N ALA A 98 -7.70 2.04 -14.67
CA ALA A 98 -8.10 0.76 -15.25
C ALA A 98 -9.61 0.49 -15.07
N TYR A 99 -10.18 0.84 -13.92
CA TYR A 99 -11.63 0.68 -13.66
C TYR A 99 -12.49 1.77 -14.31
N ALA A 100 -11.98 2.99 -14.48
CA ALA A 100 -12.71 4.13 -15.03
C ALA A 100 -12.78 4.15 -16.56
N GLY A 101 -12.37 3.07 -17.24
CA GLY A 101 -12.39 3.00 -18.70
C GLY A 101 -11.29 3.82 -19.38
N GLY A 102 -10.14 4.01 -18.70
CA GLY A 102 -8.98 4.70 -19.27
C GLY A 102 -9.01 6.23 -19.18
N ILE A 103 -9.86 6.81 -18.33
CA ILE A 103 -9.77 8.23 -17.98
C ILE A 103 -8.45 8.44 -17.23
N GLN A 104 -7.49 9.13 -17.86
CA GLN A 104 -6.19 9.40 -17.26
C GLN A 104 -6.28 10.40 -16.10
N LEU A 105 -5.55 10.11 -15.03
CA LEU A 105 -5.26 11.05 -13.95
C LEU A 105 -3.89 11.68 -14.24
N ASP A 106 -3.90 12.86 -14.88
CA ASP A 106 -2.67 13.50 -15.40
C ASP A 106 -1.90 14.35 -14.38
N THR A 107 -2.50 14.68 -13.23
CA THR A 107 -1.92 15.65 -12.29
C THR A 107 -1.89 15.13 -10.87
N LEU A 108 -0.69 15.10 -10.27
CA LEU A 108 -0.46 14.81 -8.86
C LEU A 108 0.14 16.05 -8.18
N PHE A 109 -0.49 16.51 -7.09
CA PHE A 109 0.07 17.56 -6.24
C PHE A 109 0.74 16.90 -5.03
N ILE A 110 2.00 17.25 -4.77
CA ILE A 110 2.76 16.80 -3.60
C ILE A 110 3.13 18.04 -2.80
N ASP A 111 2.54 18.18 -1.62
CA ASP A 111 2.87 19.26 -0.69
C ASP A 111 3.78 18.69 0.41
N GLU A 112 4.92 19.36 0.63
CA GLU A 112 5.90 19.08 1.71
C GLU A 112 6.57 17.68 1.77
N GLY A 113 6.37 16.80 0.79
CA GLY A 113 6.88 15.42 0.84
C GLY A 113 8.41 15.25 0.80
N PHE A 114 9.16 16.29 0.40
CA PHE A 114 10.58 16.14 0.05
C PHE A 114 11.58 16.69 1.08
N GLY A 115 11.15 17.53 2.03
CA GLY A 115 12.07 18.27 2.91
C GLY A 115 12.85 17.42 3.93
N SER A 116 12.43 16.16 4.13
CA SER A 116 13.07 15.21 5.05
C SER A 116 13.77 14.04 4.34
N LEU A 117 13.82 14.07 3.00
CA LEU A 117 14.49 13.07 2.18
C LEU A 117 15.98 13.41 2.03
N ASP A 118 16.81 12.38 1.97
CA ASP A 118 18.16 12.53 1.45
C ASP A 118 18.14 12.67 -0.07
N GLN A 119 19.23 13.20 -0.64
CA GLN A 119 19.36 13.44 -2.07
C GLN A 119 19.17 12.16 -2.89
N ASP A 120 19.67 11.03 -2.37
CA ASP A 120 19.57 9.71 -2.99
C ASP A 120 18.12 9.23 -3.14
N ALA A 121 17.26 9.48 -2.15
CA ALA A 121 15.85 9.10 -2.22
C ALA A 121 15.03 10.03 -3.13
N LEU A 122 15.42 11.30 -3.25
CA LEU A 122 14.86 12.28 -4.19
C LEU A 122 15.15 11.90 -5.65
N ASP A 123 16.39 11.52 -5.96
CA ASP A 123 16.80 11.16 -7.33
C ASP A 123 16.16 9.84 -7.82
N GLN A 124 15.59 9.05 -6.91
CA GLN A 124 14.97 7.75 -7.20
C GLN A 124 13.44 7.79 -7.26
N ALA A 125 12.82 8.92 -6.95
CA ALA A 125 11.37 9.12 -6.99
C ALA A 125 10.89 9.57 -8.36
#